data_AF-A0A2M8Z099-F1
#
_entry.id   AF-A0A2M8Z099-F1
#
_cell.length_a   1.000
_cell.length_b   1.000
_cell.length_c   1.000
_cell.angle_alpha   90.00
_cell.angle_beta   90.00
_cell.angle_gamma   90.00
#
_symmetry.space_group_name_H-M   'P 1'
#
loop_
_entity.id
_entity.type
_entity.pdbx_description
1 polymer ?
#
loop_
_entity_poly.entity_id
_entity_poly.type
_entity_poly.pdbx_seq_one_letter_code
_entity_poly.pdbx_strand_id
1 'polypeptide(L)'
;MIYGILLFAFLSFIFTSPKCRWLMSADQPLSLREERIGFMFGRYMRDAAVVMLLLWLLGTLRIPWVYVIAGCVFILRTLSFLIHMAQVFINE
;
A
#
# COMPACT_ATOMS: atom_id res chain seq x y z
N MET A 1 -2.34 15.60 5.48
CA MET A 1 -1.75 14.75 4.41
C MET A 1 -0.40 14.17 4.80
N ILE A 2 0.56 14.98 5.28
CA ILE A 2 1.91 14.52 5.66
C ILE A 2 1.89 13.33 6.64
N TYR A 3 1.11 13.40 7.72
CA TYR A 3 0.97 12.27 8.66
C TYR A 3 0.44 10.98 8.00
N GLY A 4 -0.48 11.09 7.04
CA GLY A 4 -0.98 9.94 6.30
C GLY A 4 0.10 9.34 5.38
N ILE A 5 0.88 10.19 4.70
CA ILE A 5 2.01 9.75 3.88
C ILE A 5 3.05 9.01 4.74
N LEU A 6 3.40 9.57 5.90
CA LEU A 6 4.33 8.94 6.84
C LEU A 6 3.80 7.60 7.36
N LEU A 7 2.52 7.55 7.72
CA LEU A 7 1.88 6.31 8.18
C LEU A 7 1.90 5.23 7.11
N PHE A 8 1.50 5.54 5.87
CA PHE A 8 1.49 4.57 4.78
C PHE A 8 2.90 4.14 4.36
N ALA A 9 3.88 5.03 4.38
CA ALA A 9 5.27 4.69 4.17
C ALA A 9 5.82 3.77 5.29
N PHE A 10 5.44 4.04 6.53
CA PHE A 10 5.82 3.21 7.68
C PHE A 10 5.19 1.82 7.63
N LEU A 11 3.88 1.73 7.35
CA LEU A 11 3.20 0.45 7.14
C LEU A 11 3.79 -0.32 5.96
N SER A 12 4.08 0.38 4.85
CA SER A 12 4.80 -0.24 3.72
C SER A 12 6.13 -0.85 4.15
N PHE A 13 6.92 -0.12 4.93
CA PHE A 13 8.20 -0.60 5.44
C PHE A 13 8.05 -1.82 6.35
N ILE A 14 7.10 -1.81 7.29
CA ILE A 14 6.84 -2.94 8.18
C ILE A 14 6.48 -4.19 7.38
N PHE A 15 5.54 -4.07 6.44
CA PHE A 15 4.99 -5.20 5.71
C PHE A 15 5.91 -5.74 4.60
N THR A 16 6.86 -4.93 4.13
CA THR A 16 7.83 -5.33 3.08
C THR A 16 9.16 -5.84 3.65
N SER A 17 9.55 -5.38 4.85
CA SER A 17 10.86 -5.68 5.42
C SER A 17 10.85 -6.95 6.27
N PRO A 18 11.67 -7.96 5.97
CA PRO A 18 11.74 -9.19 6.75
C PRO A 18 12.21 -8.94 8.19
N LYS A 19 12.97 -7.87 8.44
CA LYS A 19 13.43 -7.46 9.78
C LYS A 19 12.32 -6.90 10.68
N CYS A 20 11.18 -6.53 10.11
CA CYS A 20 10.03 -5.99 10.84
C CYS A 20 8.95 -7.04 11.12
N ARG A 21 9.16 -8.31 10.78
CA ARG A 21 8.20 -9.40 11.01
C ARG A 21 7.75 -9.53 12.47
N TRP A 22 8.62 -9.18 13.41
CA TRP A 22 8.32 -9.20 14.86
C TRP A 22 7.14 -8.27 15.27
N LEU A 23 6.83 -7.26 14.45
CA LEU A 23 5.73 -6.31 14.68
C LEU A 23 4.40 -6.88 14.18
N MET A 24 4.46 -7.94 13.36
CA MET A 24 3.31 -8.56 12.71
C MET A 24 2.96 -9.90 13.35
N SER A 25 3.96 -10.66 13.80
CA SER A 25 3.81 -11.92 14.53
C SER A 25 5.01 -12.07 15.47
N ALA A 26 4.74 -12.19 16.77
CA ALA A 26 5.79 -12.28 17.79
C ALA A 26 6.42 -13.68 17.85
N ASP A 27 5.64 -14.74 17.60
CA ASP A 27 6.04 -16.12 17.95
C ASP A 27 5.87 -17.16 16.83
N GLN A 28 5.23 -16.82 15.70
CA GLN A 28 5.03 -17.76 14.59
C GLN A 28 5.70 -17.28 13.30
N PRO A 29 6.51 -18.13 12.63
CA PRO A 29 6.96 -17.84 11.28
C PRO A 29 5.73 -17.76 10.37
N LEU A 30 5.57 -16.62 9.70
CA LEU A 30 4.50 -16.43 8.72
C LEU A 30 4.61 -17.53 7.66
N SER A 31 3.47 -18.10 7.27
CA SER A 31 3.40 -19.00 6.12
C SER A 31 3.85 -18.25 4.85
N LEU A 32 4.33 -18.99 3.85
CA LEU A 32 4.68 -18.43 2.54
C LEU A 32 3.54 -17.58 1.94
N ARG A 33 2.29 -17.97 2.18
CA ARG A 33 1.09 -17.25 1.77
C ARG A 33 0.94 -15.91 2.50
N GLU A 34 1.10 -15.90 3.81
CA GLU A 34 1.02 -14.68 4.61
C GLU A 34 2.17 -13.71 4.33
N GLU A 35 3.38 -14.22 4.07
CA GLU A 35 4.50 -13.40 3.60
C GLU A 35 4.19 -12.72 2.26
N ARG A 36 3.58 -13.47 1.33
CA ARG A 36 3.20 -12.96 0.01
C ARG A 36 2.11 -11.90 0.12
N ILE A 37 1.08 -12.15 0.92
CA ILE A 37 0.02 -11.19 1.25
C ILE A 37 0.60 -9.93 1.90
N GLY A 38 1.47 -10.10 2.89
CA GLY A 38 2.12 -9.01 3.60
C GLY A 38 2.93 -8.14 2.64
N PHE A 39 3.76 -8.75 1.79
CA PHE A 39 4.54 -8.02 0.79
C PHE A 39 3.65 -7.27 -0.22
N MET A 40 2.57 -7.90 -0.72
CA MET A 40 1.62 -7.24 -1.62
C MET A 40 0.94 -6.04 -0.95
N PHE A 41 0.53 -6.18 0.31
CA PHE A 41 -0.06 -5.10 1.09
C PHE A 41 0.93 -3.97 1.35
N GLY A 42 2.18 -4.30 1.68
CA GLY A 42 3.26 -3.32 1.85
C GLY A 42 3.51 -2.52 0.57
N ARG A 43 3.48 -3.18 -0.59
CA ARG A 43 3.59 -2.52 -1.90
C ARG A 43 2.38 -1.62 -2.20
N TYR A 44 1.17 -2.06 -1.89
CA TYR A 44 -0.04 -1.25 -2.03
C TYR A 44 0.03 0.02 -1.15
N MET A 45 0.45 -0.11 0.10
CA MET A 45 0.63 1.03 1.01
C MET A 45 1.69 2.02 0.51
N ARG A 46 2.75 1.52 -0.13
CA ARG A 46 3.73 2.38 -0.80
C ARG A 46 3.11 3.20 -1.92
N ASP A 47 2.34 2.54 -2.79
CA ASP A 47 1.69 3.20 -3.92
C ASP A 47 0.69 4.25 -3.42
N ALA A 48 -0.05 3.96 -2.34
CA ALA A 48 -0.93 4.93 -1.68
C ALA A 48 -0.17 6.15 -1.11
N ALA A 49 0.97 5.91 -0.44
CA ALA A 49 1.82 6.99 0.07
C ALA A 49 2.35 7.88 -1.05
N VAL A 50 2.76 7.29 -2.18
CA VAL A 50 3.23 8.03 -3.36
C VAL A 50 2.11 8.87 -3.97
N VAL A 51 0.90 8.32 -4.13
CA VAL A 51 -0.25 9.07 -4.64
C VAL A 51 -0.61 10.23 -3.71
N MET A 52 -0.59 10.02 -2.39
CA MET A 52 -0.84 11.10 -1.43
C MET A 52 0.25 12.17 -1.44
N LEU A 53 1.52 11.79 -1.61
CA LEU A 53 2.65 12.72 -1.72
C LEU A 53 2.53 13.57 -2.99
N LEU A 54 2.21 12.94 -4.13
CA LEU A 54 1.96 13.63 -5.38
C LEU A 54 0.78 14.60 -5.25
N LEU A 55 -0.34 14.16 -4.67
CA LEU A 55 -1.49 15.04 -4.40
C LEU A 55 -1.14 16.21 -3.49
N TRP A 56 -0.30 15.99 -2.48
CA TRP A 56 0.14 17.06 -1.59
C TRP A 56 1.03 18.08 -2.31
N LEU A 57 1.97 17.62 -3.15
CA LEU A 57 2.84 18.49 -3.96
C LEU A 57 2.04 19.24 -5.03
N LEU A 58 1.26 18.51 -5.85
CA LEU A 58 0.50 19.07 -6.97
C LEU A 58 -0.77 19.81 -6.53
N GLY A 59 -1.28 19.55 -5.33
CA GLY A 59 -2.48 20.22 -4.79
C GLY A 59 -2.31 21.73 -4.67
N THR A 60 -1.06 22.21 -4.55
CA THR A 60 -0.70 23.65 -4.58
C THR A 60 -1.08 24.33 -5.89
N LEU A 61 -1.10 23.60 -7.02
CA LEU A 61 -1.45 24.15 -8.33
C LEU A 61 -2.96 24.39 -8.51
N ARG A 62 -3.82 23.91 -7.60
CA ARG A 62 -5.30 24.04 -7.64
C ARG A 62 -5.95 23.60 -8.97
N ILE A 63 -5.32 22.67 -9.71
CA ILE A 63 -5.87 22.14 -10.96
C ILE A 63 -6.86 21.00 -10.64
N PRO A 64 -8.17 21.12 -10.93
CA PRO A 64 -9.17 20.11 -10.55
C PRO A 64 -8.93 18.72 -11.17
N TRP A 65 -8.35 18.67 -12.37
CA TRP A 65 -8.01 17.41 -13.06
C TRP A 65 -7.00 16.54 -12.31
N VAL A 66 -6.10 17.13 -11.51
CA VAL A 66 -5.11 16.39 -10.72
C VAL A 66 -5.79 15.47 -9.71
N TYR A 67 -6.85 15.95 -9.06
CA TYR A 67 -7.60 15.17 -8.08
C TYR A 67 -8.36 14.02 -8.73
N VAL A 68 -8.93 14.25 -9.92
CA VAL A 68 -9.64 13.21 -10.69
C VAL A 68 -8.67 12.11 -11.13
N ILE A 69 -7.52 12.48 -11.70
CA ILE A 69 -6.51 11.52 -12.14
C ILE A 69 -5.98 10.70 -10.96
N ALA A 70 -5.66 11.36 -9.84
CA ALA A 70 -5.20 10.67 -8.64
C ALA A 70 -6.26 9.71 -8.08
N GLY A 71 -7.53 10.10 -8.08
CA GLY A 71 -8.65 9.23 -7.70
C GLY A 71 -8.76 8.00 -8.59
N CYS A 72 -8.70 8.18 -9.92
CA CYS A 72 -8.70 7.08 -10.87
C CYS A 72 -7.52 6.12 -10.65
N VAL A 73 -6.30 6.66 -10.48
CA VAL A 73 -5.10 5.86 -10.20
C VAL A 73 -5.27 5.07 -8.89
N PHE A 74 -5.79 5.71 -7.84
CA PHE A 74 -6.03 5.06 -6.56
C PHE A 74 -7.04 3.91 -6.67
N ILE A 75 -8.14 4.11 -7.39
CA ILE A 75 -9.17 3.07 -7.63
C ILE A 75 -8.57 1.91 -8.39
N LEU A 76 -7.89 2.15 -9.51
CA LEU A 76 -7.28 1.09 -10.33
C LEU A 76 -6.25 0.28 -9.54
N ARG A 77 -5.43 0.95 -8.73
CA ARG A 77 -4.44 0.29 -7.87
C ARG A 77 -5.09 -0.53 -6.77
N THR A 78 -6.14 -0.01 -6.15
CA THR A 78 -6.90 -0.74 -5.12
C THR A 78 -7.59 -1.97 -5.71
N LEU A 79 -8.19 -1.85 -6.89
CA LEU A 79 -8.84 -2.95 -7.58
C LEU A 79 -7.82 -4.03 -7.96
N SER A 80 -6.67 -3.63 -8.51
CA SER A 80 -5.57 -4.54 -8.85
C SER A 80 -5.05 -5.29 -7.62
N PHE A 81 -4.87 -4.59 -6.50
CA PHE A 81 -4.50 -5.20 -5.22
C PHE A 81 -5.56 -6.21 -4.75
N LEU A 82 -6.84 -5.85 -4.81
CA LEU A 82 -7.95 -6.74 -4.42
C LEU A 82 -7.98 -8.01 -5.26
N ILE A 83 -7.79 -7.88 -6.58
CA ILE A 83 -7.75 -9.03 -7.50
C ILE A 83 -6.58 -9.96 -7.17
N HIS A 84 -5.37 -9.41 -6.96
CA HIS A 84 -4.21 -10.22 -6.60
C HIS A 84 -4.39 -10.92 -5.25
N MET A 85 -4.96 -10.22 -4.27
CA MET A 85 -5.31 -10.80 -2.97
C MET A 85 -6.33 -11.94 -3.11
N ALA A 86 -7.38 -11.74 -3.90
CA ALA A 86 -8.38 -12.78 -4.15
C ALA A 86 -7.78 -14.00 -4.86
N GLN A 87 -6.87 -13.78 -5.83
CA GLN A 87 -6.16 -14.86 -6.50
C GLN A 87 -5.26 -15.65 -5.55
N VAL A 88 -4.50 -14.97 -4.68
CA VAL A 88 -3.69 -15.62 -3.64
C VAL A 88 -4.61 -16.35 -2.64
N PHE A 89 -5.83 -15.87 -2.41
CA PHE A 89 -6.74 -16.54 -1.50
C PHE A 89 -7.40 -17.80 -2.08
N ILE A 90 -7.65 -17.82 -3.39
CA ILE A 90 -8.35 -18.90 -4.10
C ILE A 90 -7.39 -19.98 -4.60
N ASN A 91 -6.17 -19.62 -5.03
CA ASN A 91 -5.23 -20.55 -5.68
C ASN A 91 -4.16 -21.14 -4.73
N GLU A 92 -3.97 -20.59 -3.53
CA GLU A 92 -3.14 -21.15 -2.45
C GLU A 92 -4.02 -21.51 -1.26
#